data_AF-A0A960K9V2-F1
#
_entry.id   AF-A0A960K9V2-F1
#
_cell.length_a   1.000
_cell.length_b   1.000
_cell.length_c   1.000
_cell.angle_alpha   90.00
_cell.angle_beta   90.00
_cell.angle_gamma   90.00
#
_symmetry.space_group_name_H-M   'P 1'
#
loop_
_entity.id
_entity.type
_entity.pdbx_description
1 polymer ?
#
loop_
_entity_poly.entity_id
_entity_poly.type
_entity_poly.pdbx_seq_one_letter_code
_entity_poly.pdbx_strand_id
1 'polypeptide(L)'
;MATAIDRALRDAAPTPYWLDSPLRPPARPPLSGPTEADLVVVGGGYTGLWTALCAKERDPGRDVLLVDAERVGGAASGRNGGFCAASLTHGDDNGRSRWPSEAGRLEALGHQNLDELVAALDR
;
A
#
# COMPACT_ATOMS: atom_id res chain seq x y z
N MET A 1 25.82 -7.18 -31.77
CA MET A 1 25.90 -8.32 -30.82
C MET A 1 25.32 -7.86 -29.51
N ALA A 2 24.44 -8.66 -28.87
CA ALA A 2 23.95 -8.37 -27.52
C ALA A 2 25.12 -8.41 -26.51
N THR A 3 25.15 -7.43 -25.61
CA THR A 3 26.18 -7.29 -24.58
C THR A 3 26.06 -8.40 -23.52
N ALA A 4 27.06 -8.51 -22.64
CA ALA A 4 26.98 -9.37 -21.48
C ALA A 4 25.83 -8.95 -20.52
N ILE A 5 25.54 -7.65 -20.43
CA ILE A 5 24.42 -7.11 -19.64
C ILE A 5 23.08 -7.53 -20.24
N ASP A 6 22.90 -7.35 -21.55
CA ASP A 6 21.67 -7.77 -22.24
C ASP A 6 21.41 -9.27 -22.01
N ARG A 7 22.47 -10.08 -22.05
CA ARG A 7 22.39 -11.52 -21.79
C ARG A 7 21.97 -11.85 -20.36
N ALA A 8 22.49 -11.12 -19.38
CA ALA A 8 22.19 -11.35 -17.96
C ALA A 8 20.77 -10.91 -17.58
N LEU A 9 20.21 -9.92 -18.28
CA LEU A 9 18.89 -9.35 -17.99
C LEU A 9 17.78 -9.85 -18.91
N ARG A 10 18.06 -10.80 -19.82
CA ARG A 10 17.08 -11.25 -20.84
C ARG A 10 15.73 -11.68 -20.26
N ASP A 11 15.75 -12.33 -19.12
CA ASP A 11 14.56 -12.90 -18.49
C ASP A 11 14.03 -11.99 -17.35
N ALA A 12 14.64 -10.83 -17.13
CA ALA A 12 14.22 -9.89 -16.13
C ALA A 12 12.97 -9.11 -16.60
N ALA A 13 11.94 -9.06 -15.76
CA ALA A 13 10.75 -8.25 -15.99
C ALA A 13 10.73 -7.03 -15.05
N PRO A 14 10.27 -5.85 -15.52
CA PRO A 14 10.12 -4.66 -14.68
C PRO A 14 8.90 -4.72 -13.73
N THR A 15 8.21 -5.86 -13.73
CA THR A 15 7.02 -6.13 -12.91
C THR A 15 7.43 -6.50 -11.49
N PRO A 16 6.86 -5.87 -10.44
CA PRO A 16 7.09 -6.28 -9.06
C PRO A 16 6.65 -7.72 -8.84
N TYR A 17 7.44 -8.49 -8.09
CA TYR A 17 7.22 -9.92 -7.87
C TYR A 17 5.80 -10.27 -7.40
N TRP A 18 5.26 -9.58 -6.39
CA TRP A 18 3.90 -9.84 -5.88
C TRP A 18 2.77 -9.35 -6.82
N LEU A 19 3.09 -8.56 -7.85
CA LEU A 19 2.14 -8.18 -8.89
C LEU A 19 2.19 -9.12 -10.10
N ASP A 20 3.21 -9.98 -10.17
CA ASP A 20 3.40 -11.02 -11.18
C ASP A 20 2.86 -12.37 -10.67
N SER A 21 1.56 -12.36 -10.33
CA SER A 21 0.86 -13.53 -9.83
C SER A 21 -0.39 -13.79 -10.65
N PRO A 22 -0.68 -15.05 -11.02
CA PRO A 22 -1.94 -15.40 -11.68
C PRO A 22 -3.16 -15.14 -10.78
N LEU A 23 -2.96 -14.97 -9.47
CA LEU A 23 -4.00 -14.60 -8.50
C LEU A 23 -4.35 -13.11 -8.54
N ARG A 24 -3.58 -12.28 -9.25
CA ARG A 24 -3.86 -10.84 -9.35
C ARG A 24 -5.20 -10.64 -10.07
N PRO A 25 -6.16 -9.92 -9.45
CA PRO A 25 -7.44 -9.65 -10.10
C PRO A 25 -7.26 -8.91 -11.43
N PRO A 26 -8.09 -9.19 -12.44
CA PRO A 26 -8.08 -8.43 -13.69
C PRO A 26 -8.38 -6.95 -13.42
N ALA A 27 -7.97 -6.09 -14.35
CA ALA A 27 -8.35 -4.69 -14.29
C ALA A 27 -9.89 -4.56 -14.35
N ARG A 28 -10.45 -3.64 -13.57
CA ARG A 28 -11.85 -3.28 -13.67
C ARG A 28 -12.06 -2.41 -14.92
N PRO A 29 -13.26 -2.41 -15.52
CA PRO A 29 -13.58 -1.48 -16.60
C PRO A 29 -13.31 -0.03 -16.16
N PRO A 30 -12.84 0.85 -17.07
CA PRO A 30 -12.67 2.25 -16.75
C PRO A 30 -14.03 2.87 -16.40
N LEU A 31 -14.02 3.82 -15.46
CA LEU A 31 -15.21 4.61 -15.15
C LEU A 31 -15.57 5.47 -16.36
N SER A 32 -16.81 5.37 -16.83
CA SER A 32 -17.30 6.12 -17.99
C SER A 32 -18.48 6.99 -17.61
N GLY A 33 -18.38 8.28 -17.92
CA GLY A 33 -19.44 9.24 -17.67
C GLY A 33 -19.56 9.69 -16.21
N PRO A 34 -20.52 10.58 -15.92
CA PRO A 34 -20.80 11.02 -14.56
C PRO A 34 -21.23 9.86 -13.68
N THR A 35 -20.76 9.84 -12.43
CA THR A 35 -21.15 8.84 -11.42
C THR A 35 -21.21 9.52 -10.07
N GLU A 36 -22.22 9.18 -9.28
CA GLU A 36 -22.43 9.68 -7.92
C GLU A 36 -22.21 8.54 -6.94
N ALA A 37 -21.73 8.87 -5.74
CA ALA A 37 -21.57 7.96 -4.61
C ALA A 37 -21.57 8.80 -3.33
N ASP A 38 -21.89 8.19 -2.18
CA ASP A 38 -21.84 8.87 -0.89
C ASP A 38 -20.40 9.25 -0.50
N LEU A 39 -19.42 8.45 -0.93
CA LEU A 39 -17.99 8.68 -0.73
C LEU A 39 -17.20 8.30 -1.98
N VAL A 40 -16.40 9.24 -2.47
CA VAL A 40 -15.42 9.00 -3.53
C VAL A 40 -14.02 8.95 -2.96
N VAL A 41 -13.29 7.86 -3.21
CA VAL A 41 -11.89 7.67 -2.83
C VAL A 41 -11.02 7.72 -4.08
N VAL A 42 -10.09 8.68 -4.15
CA VAL A 42 -9.17 8.84 -5.27
C VAL A 42 -7.81 8.23 -4.92
N GLY A 43 -7.44 7.18 -5.64
CA GLY A 43 -6.19 6.43 -5.51
C GLY A 43 -6.39 5.04 -4.92
N GLY A 44 -6.06 4.00 -5.70
CA GLY A 44 -6.14 2.59 -5.33
C GLY A 44 -4.87 2.04 -4.68
N GLY A 45 -4.21 2.84 -3.84
CA GLY A 45 -3.10 2.40 -2.99
C GLY A 45 -3.59 1.90 -1.62
N TYR A 46 -2.65 1.58 -0.72
CA TYR A 46 -2.98 1.10 0.64
C TYR A 46 -3.91 2.06 1.38
N THR A 47 -3.60 3.36 1.39
CA THR A 47 -4.41 4.37 2.08
C THR A 47 -5.83 4.46 1.53
N GLY A 48 -6.00 4.46 0.21
CA GLY A 48 -7.32 4.53 -0.40
C GLY A 48 -8.15 3.27 -0.18
N LEU A 49 -7.55 2.09 -0.36
CA LEU A 49 -8.20 0.82 -0.06
C LEU A 49 -8.60 0.70 1.42
N TRP A 50 -7.71 1.09 2.32
CA TRP A 50 -7.98 1.12 3.76
C TRP A 50 -9.11 2.08 4.11
N THR A 51 -9.14 3.25 3.46
CA THR A 51 -10.22 4.24 3.63
C THR A 51 -11.56 3.68 3.18
N ALA A 52 -11.62 3.05 2.01
CA ALA A 52 -12.82 2.41 1.50
C ALA A 52 -13.29 1.26 2.41
N LEU A 53 -12.37 0.42 2.88
CA LEU A 53 -12.65 -0.65 3.85
C LEU A 53 -13.26 -0.09 5.14
N CYS A 54 -12.58 0.87 5.78
CA CYS A 54 -13.05 1.50 7.00
C CYS A 54 -14.43 2.16 6.82
N ALA A 55 -14.71 2.75 5.66
CA ALA A 55 -16.02 3.32 5.36
C ALA A 55 -17.10 2.24 5.30
N LYS A 56 -16.84 1.12 4.63
CA LYS A 56 -17.76 -0.01 4.54
C LYS A 56 -17.96 -0.75 5.86
N GLU A 57 -16.93 -0.84 6.71
CA GLU A 57 -17.03 -1.42 8.05
C GLU A 57 -17.94 -0.58 8.97
N ARG A 58 -17.84 0.75 8.88
CA ARG A 58 -18.68 1.67 9.67
C ARG A 58 -20.13 1.71 9.20
N ASP A 59 -20.33 1.65 7.88
CA ASP A 59 -21.64 1.66 7.26
C ASP A 59 -21.64 0.72 6.03
N PRO A 60 -22.10 -0.54 6.19
CA PRO A 60 -22.18 -1.49 5.09
C PRO A 60 -23.11 -1.06 3.96
N GLY A 61 -24.04 -0.14 4.20
CA GLY A 61 -24.96 0.40 3.21
C GLY A 61 -24.37 1.54 2.37
N ARG A 62 -23.32 2.22 2.86
CA ARG A 62 -22.70 3.37 2.19
C ARG A 62 -22.21 3.02 0.80
N ASP A 63 -22.58 3.85 -0.18
CA ASP A 63 -22.05 3.74 -1.53
C ASP A 63 -20.65 4.35 -1.61
N VAL A 64 -19.66 3.52 -1.94
CA VAL A 64 -18.24 3.91 -1.95
C VAL A 64 -17.67 3.65 -3.34
N LEU A 65 -17.31 4.73 -4.02
CA LEU A 65 -16.63 4.69 -5.31
C LEU A 65 -15.13 4.90 -5.10
N LEU A 66 -14.32 3.86 -5.31
CA LEU A 66 -12.86 3.98 -5.38
C LEU A 66 -12.42 4.04 -6.84
N VAL A 67 -11.66 5.07 -7.19
CA VAL A 67 -11.09 5.26 -8.53
C VAL A 67 -9.59 5.32 -8.47
N ASP A 68 -8.93 4.75 -9.49
CA ASP A 68 -7.49 4.85 -9.72
C ASP A 68 -7.27 5.26 -11.17
N ALA A 69 -6.25 6.07 -11.44
CA ALA A 69 -5.96 6.55 -12.79
C ALA A 69 -5.50 5.42 -13.73
N GLU A 70 -4.92 4.35 -13.18
CA GLU A 70 -4.46 3.19 -13.95
C GLU A 70 -4.99 1.89 -13.36
N ARG A 71 -4.29 1.33 -12.37
CA ARG A 71 -4.60 0.03 -11.78
C ARG A 71 -4.35 0.08 -10.29
N VAL A 72 -5.30 -0.46 -9.53
CA VAL A 72 -5.17 -0.67 -8.08
C VAL A 72 -3.83 -1.34 -7.77
N GLY A 73 -3.08 -0.74 -6.84
CA GLY A 73 -1.74 -1.16 -6.45
C GLY A 73 -0.65 -0.96 -7.52
N GLY A 74 -0.89 -0.22 -8.60
CA GLY A 74 0.08 -0.04 -9.70
C GLY A 74 1.30 0.83 -9.36
N ALA A 75 1.15 1.72 -8.37
CA ALA A 75 2.17 2.70 -7.98
C ALA A 75 2.90 2.27 -6.69
N ALA A 76 3.27 3.24 -5.83
CA ALA A 76 4.09 3.02 -4.64
C ALA A 76 3.62 1.83 -3.77
N SER A 77 2.31 1.70 -3.53
CA SER A 77 1.77 0.61 -2.70
C SER A 77 1.98 -0.79 -3.26
N GLY A 78 2.11 -0.99 -4.58
CA GLY A 78 2.47 -2.30 -5.14
C GLY A 78 3.87 -2.36 -5.75
N ARG A 79 4.69 -1.33 -5.55
CA ARG A 79 6.12 -1.31 -5.93
C ARG A 79 7.02 -1.05 -4.71
N ASN A 80 6.52 -1.35 -3.51
CA ASN A 80 7.24 -1.17 -2.25
C ASN A 80 8.32 -2.28 -2.04
N GLY A 81 9.01 -2.32 -0.90
CA GLY A 81 10.07 -3.31 -0.63
C GLY A 81 9.61 -4.61 0.05
N GLY A 82 8.33 -4.72 0.41
CA GLY A 82 7.76 -5.86 1.13
C GLY A 82 8.05 -5.89 2.64
N PHE A 83 8.70 -4.86 3.19
CA PHE A 83 9.02 -4.78 4.61
C PHE A 83 7.85 -4.25 5.42
N CYS A 84 7.45 -4.99 6.45
CA CYS A 84 6.55 -4.51 7.51
C CYS A 84 7.38 -4.39 8.79
N ALA A 85 7.50 -3.18 9.34
CA ALA A 85 8.31 -2.91 10.52
C ALA A 85 7.63 -1.85 11.39
N ALA A 86 7.76 -2.00 12.71
CA ALA A 86 7.25 -1.04 13.69
C ALA A 86 8.00 0.30 13.66
N SER A 87 9.26 0.32 13.23
CA SER A 87 10.09 1.53 13.30
C SER A 87 9.55 2.69 12.45
N LEU A 88 9.21 3.81 13.10
CA LEU A 88 8.83 5.08 12.44
C LEU A 88 10.02 5.91 11.96
N THR A 89 11.24 5.53 12.34
CA THR A 89 12.46 6.33 12.15
C THR A 89 13.52 5.62 11.31
N HIS A 90 13.17 4.58 10.56
CA HIS A 90 14.14 3.73 9.83
C HIS A 90 15.28 3.17 10.72
N GLY A 91 14.96 2.76 11.95
CA GLY A 91 15.88 2.21 12.94
C GLY A 91 15.97 3.04 14.22
N ASP A 92 16.28 2.38 15.34
CA ASP A 92 16.42 3.00 16.67
C ASP A 92 17.54 4.05 16.70
N ASP A 93 18.72 3.71 16.18
CA ASP A 93 19.87 4.63 16.13
C ASP A 93 19.54 5.94 15.40
N ASN A 94 18.85 5.86 14.27
CA ASN A 94 18.45 7.05 13.52
C ASN A 94 17.39 7.86 14.29
N GLY A 95 16.47 7.19 14.96
CA GLY A 95 15.46 7.82 15.82
C GLY A 95 16.09 8.59 16.99
N ARG A 96 17.01 7.95 17.72
CA ARG A 96 17.74 8.55 18.84
C ARG A 96 18.63 9.72 18.41
N SER A 97 19.26 9.62 17.24
CA SER A 97 20.11 10.67 16.68
C SER A 97 19.32 11.92 16.27
N ARG A 98 18.17 11.74 15.62
CA ARG A 98 17.35 12.84 15.07
C ARG A 98 16.38 13.44 16.08
N TRP A 99 15.81 12.61 16.95
CA TRP A 99 14.74 12.98 17.89
C TRP A 99 15.01 12.41 19.29
N PRO A 100 16.11 12.78 19.96
CA PRO A 100 16.51 12.18 21.22
C PRO A 100 15.46 12.30 22.33
N SER A 101 14.72 13.41 22.37
CA SER A 101 13.65 13.63 23.35
C SER A 101 12.36 12.87 23.06
N GLU A 102 12.17 12.39 21.82
CA GLU A 102 10.95 11.70 21.39
C GLU A 102 11.19 10.24 21.02
N ALA A 103 12.44 9.76 20.98
CA ALA A 103 12.80 8.42 20.50
C ALA A 103 11.97 7.31 21.18
N GLY A 104 11.84 7.34 22.50
CA GLY A 104 11.01 6.38 23.23
C GLY A 104 9.51 6.46 22.88
N ARG A 105 8.99 7.66 22.59
CA ARG A 105 7.60 7.84 22.14
C ARG A 105 7.41 7.30 20.73
N LEU A 106 8.35 7.55 19.82
CA LEU A 106 8.30 7.08 18.44
C LEU A 106 8.41 5.55 18.36
N GLU A 107 9.25 4.95 19.20
CA GLU A 107 9.33 3.49 19.35
C GLU A 107 8.02 2.89 19.87
N ALA A 108 7.44 3.47 20.93
CA ALA A 108 6.17 3.01 21.48
C ALA A 108 5.02 3.11 20.47
N LEU A 109 4.90 4.25 19.78
CA LEU A 109 3.90 4.46 18.73
C LEU A 109 4.09 3.50 17.54
N GLY A 110 5.33 3.21 17.20
CA GLY A 110 5.67 2.26 16.15
C GLY A 110 5.17 0.84 16.44
N HIS A 111 5.43 0.35 17.66
CA HIS A 111 4.94 -0.94 18.12
C HIS A 111 3.41 -0.97 18.21
N GLN A 112 2.81 0.08 18.80
CA GLN A 112 1.35 0.20 18.86
C GLN A 112 0.70 0.11 17.48
N ASN A 113 1.25 0.82 16.48
CA ASN A 113 0.74 0.79 15.11
C ASN A 113 0.84 -0.63 14.49
N LEU A 114 1.92 -1.36 14.76
CA LEU A 114 2.05 -2.73 14.29
C LEU A 114 1.06 -3.69 14.99
N ASP A 115 0.88 -3.54 16.30
CA ASP A 115 -0.09 -4.33 17.07
C ASP A 115 -1.53 -4.08 16.59
N GLU A 116 -1.89 -2.83 16.32
CA GLU A 116 -3.20 -2.45 15.76
C GLU A 116 -3.40 -3.00 14.34
N LEU A 117 -2.34 -3.01 13.52
CA LEU A 117 -2.37 -3.63 12.19
C LEU A 117 -2.63 -5.14 12.28
N VAL A 118 -1.99 -5.82 13.22
CA VAL A 118 -2.21 -7.26 13.45
C VAL A 118 -3.63 -7.51 13.94
N ALA A 119 -4.08 -6.76 14.95
CA ALA A 119 -5.44 -6.86 15.47
C ALA A 119 -6.51 -6.60 14.40
N ALA A 120 -6.21 -5.79 13.39
CA ALA A 120 -7.12 -5.54 12.28
C ALA A 120 -7.40 -6.77 11.40
N LEU A 121 -6.53 -7.77 11.39
CA LEU A 121 -6.69 -9.00 10.61
C LEU A 121 -7.73 -9.96 11.21
N ASP A 122 -8.02 -9.82 12.50
CA ASP A 122 -8.95 -10.69 13.25
C ASP A 122 -10.37 -10.13 13.35
N ARG A 123 -10.67 -9.05 12.63
CA ARG A 123 -11.95 -8.32 12.70
C ARG A 123 -13.01 -8.85 11.75
#